data_AF-A0A7M7QRG6-F1
#
_entry.id   AF-A0A7M7QRG6-F1
#
_cell.length_a   1.000
_cell.length_b   1.000
_cell.length_c   1.000
_cell.angle_alpha   90.00
_cell.angle_beta   90.00
_cell.angle_gamma   90.00
#
_symmetry.space_group_name_H-M   'P 1'
#
loop_
_entity.id
_entity.type
_entity.pdbx_description
1 polymer ?
#
loop_
_entity_poly.entity_id
_entity_poly.type
_entity_poly.pdbx_seq_one_letter_code
_entity_poly.pdbx_strand_id
1 'polypeptide(L)'
;MQEDALFKDTYRNINYACSFFKGTKVGKPDEYDLDLRMRLPLNYPTLKVKQNHENYGYVKVKVEDDSKVIVRLPKWKTHSKILNEWLDNKGYLDKNKFRQWMEKVMSKTYDRLIKVDKDYELTVEDKTYVLKQYKKSGPAFTIYVQPKDESEADHIMNVDLVPCLEFEDITLDGYKQISYMTNNIIIVAKPSNEPDGHRL
;
A
#
# COMPACT_ATOMS: atom_id res chain seq x y z
N MET A 1 10.21 -1.04 21.95
CA MET A 1 9.80 0.04 21.01
C MET A 1 8.70 -0.53 20.13
N GLN A 2 7.54 0.13 20.05
CA GLN A 2 6.30 -0.52 19.60
C GLN A 2 6.13 -0.44 18.07
N GLU A 3 5.85 -1.58 17.44
CA GLU A 3 5.41 -1.69 16.05
C GLU A 3 4.22 -0.75 15.80
N ASP A 4 4.06 -0.24 14.56
CA ASP A 4 2.90 0.60 14.24
C ASP A 4 1.60 -0.21 14.42
N ALA A 5 0.83 0.15 15.44
CA ALA A 5 -0.32 -0.66 15.87
C ALA A 5 -1.42 -0.69 14.81
N LEU A 6 -1.61 0.40 14.06
CA LEU A 6 -2.57 0.44 12.97
C LEU A 6 -2.11 -0.48 11.83
N PHE A 7 -0.82 -0.47 11.49
CA PHE A 7 -0.28 -1.36 10.46
C PHE A 7 -0.48 -2.83 10.86
N LYS A 8 -0.17 -3.18 12.11
CA LYS A 8 -0.38 -4.52 12.65
C LYS A 8 -1.84 -4.99 12.55
N ASP A 9 -2.79 -4.10 12.84
CA ASP A 9 -4.22 -4.44 12.82
C ASP A 9 -4.83 -4.50 11.41
N THR A 10 -4.23 -3.80 10.44
CA THR A 10 -4.76 -3.64 9.08
C THR A 10 -4.05 -4.51 8.06
N TYR A 11 -2.76 -4.80 8.22
CA TYR A 11 -1.99 -5.68 7.35
C TYR A 11 -2.61 -7.08 7.27
N ARG A 12 -2.61 -7.67 6.08
CA ARG A 12 -3.15 -9.01 5.83
C ARG A 12 -2.11 -9.93 5.23
N ASN A 13 -1.56 -9.55 4.09
CA ASN A 13 -0.56 -10.33 3.37
C ASN A 13 0.18 -9.48 2.34
N ILE A 14 1.23 -10.08 1.79
CA ILE A 14 1.88 -9.62 0.57
C ILE A 14 1.30 -10.39 -0.61
N ASN A 15 0.96 -9.69 -1.69
CA ASN A 15 0.69 -10.30 -2.98
C ASN A 15 1.85 -10.01 -3.94
N TYR A 16 2.42 -11.07 -4.52
CA TYR A 16 3.55 -10.99 -5.45
C TYR A 16 3.01 -10.69 -6.85
N ALA A 17 3.08 -9.43 -7.26
CA ALA A 17 2.45 -8.96 -8.48
C ALA A 17 3.37 -9.03 -9.73
N CYS A 18 4.68 -9.24 -9.52
CA CYS A 18 5.68 -9.15 -10.59
C CYS A 18 5.59 -10.27 -11.64
N SER A 19 6.13 -9.97 -12.82
CA SER A 19 6.26 -10.89 -13.94
C SER A 19 7.11 -12.12 -13.62
N PHE A 20 8.12 -11.99 -12.74
CA PHE A 20 8.94 -13.12 -12.33
C PHE A 20 8.10 -14.18 -11.60
N PHE A 21 7.30 -13.77 -10.62
CA PHE A 21 6.42 -14.68 -9.89
C PHE A 21 5.34 -15.30 -10.78
N LYS A 22 4.90 -14.56 -11.80
CA LYS A 22 3.94 -15.03 -12.82
C LYS A 22 4.56 -15.93 -13.89
N GLY A 23 5.88 -16.15 -13.86
CA GLY A 23 6.60 -16.92 -14.87
C GLY A 23 6.64 -16.27 -16.25
N THR A 24 6.35 -14.97 -16.34
CA THR A 24 6.29 -14.21 -17.60
C THR A 24 7.50 -13.31 -17.83
N LYS A 25 8.46 -13.27 -16.89
CA LYS A 25 9.68 -12.48 -17.04
C LYS A 25 10.64 -13.13 -18.05
N VAL A 26 11.13 -12.32 -18.99
CA VAL A 26 12.24 -12.68 -19.89
C VAL A 26 13.49 -11.96 -19.40
N GLY A 27 14.52 -12.70 -18.99
CA GLY A 27 15.77 -12.15 -18.44
C GLY A 27 15.96 -12.37 -16.93
N LYS A 28 16.93 -11.69 -16.33
CA LYS A 28 17.29 -11.84 -14.91
C LYS A 28 16.23 -11.23 -13.97
N PRO A 29 16.00 -11.81 -12.78
CA PRO A 29 14.98 -11.33 -11.84
C PRO A 29 15.46 -10.12 -11.01
N ASP A 30 15.58 -8.97 -11.67
CA ASP A 30 16.12 -7.75 -11.05
C ASP A 30 15.03 -6.79 -10.50
N GLU A 31 13.75 -7.20 -10.57
CA GLU A 31 12.59 -6.35 -10.21
C GLU A 31 11.47 -7.20 -9.61
N TYR A 32 10.92 -6.73 -8.50
CA TYR A 32 9.89 -7.39 -7.70
C TYR A 32 8.83 -6.37 -7.26
N ASP A 33 7.57 -6.67 -7.53
CA ASP A 33 6.41 -5.87 -7.15
C ASP A 33 5.67 -6.60 -6.03
N LEU A 34 5.58 -5.97 -4.87
CA LEU A 34 4.98 -6.53 -3.67
C LEU A 34 3.84 -5.63 -3.21
N ASP A 35 2.61 -6.09 -3.41
CA ASP A 35 1.42 -5.41 -2.91
C ASP A 35 1.27 -5.70 -1.41
N LEU A 36 1.43 -4.69 -0.57
CA LEU A 36 1.13 -4.75 0.86
C LEU A 36 -0.38 -4.58 1.05
N ARG A 37 -1.12 -5.70 1.10
CA ARG A 37 -2.58 -5.67 1.23
C ARG A 37 -2.99 -5.36 2.66
N MET A 38 -3.78 -4.31 2.81
CA MET A 38 -4.34 -3.86 4.08
C MET A 38 -5.86 -3.78 4.01
N ARG A 39 -6.51 -4.10 5.12
CA ARG A 39 -7.95 -3.94 5.32
C ARG A 39 -8.21 -3.00 6.48
N LEU A 40 -8.82 -1.86 6.17
CA LEU A 40 -9.23 -0.90 7.19
C LEU A 40 -10.39 -1.48 8.01
N PRO A 41 -10.50 -1.13 9.29
CA PRO A 41 -11.60 -1.57 10.14
C PRO A 41 -12.88 -0.79 9.80
N LEU A 42 -13.44 -1.04 8.62
CA LEU A 42 -14.62 -0.40 8.05
C LEU A 42 -15.77 -1.40 7.88
N ASN A 43 -16.99 -0.88 7.79
CA ASN A 43 -18.14 -1.65 7.34
C ASN A 43 -18.20 -1.61 5.81
N TYR A 44 -17.64 -2.63 5.14
CA TYR A 44 -17.48 -2.65 3.68
C TYR A 44 -18.80 -2.50 2.88
N PRO A 45 -19.90 -3.18 3.25
CA PRO A 45 -21.20 -3.00 2.58
C PRO A 45 -21.75 -1.56 2.57
N THR A 46 -21.30 -0.68 3.46
CA THR A 46 -21.77 0.72 3.52
C THR A 46 -20.85 1.68 2.76
N LEU A 47 -19.77 1.21 2.16
CA LEU A 47 -18.84 2.06 1.44
C LEU A 47 -19.40 2.42 0.07
N LYS A 48 -19.17 3.66 -0.35
CA LYS A 48 -19.48 4.12 -1.72
C LYS A 48 -18.19 4.38 -2.47
N VAL A 49 -17.97 3.63 -3.55
CA VAL A 49 -16.83 3.83 -4.44
C VAL A 49 -17.32 4.56 -5.69
N LYS A 50 -16.85 5.80 -5.87
CA LYS A 50 -17.16 6.62 -7.04
C LYS A 50 -16.06 6.48 -8.08
N GLN A 51 -16.44 6.09 -9.29
CA GLN A 51 -15.52 5.93 -10.41
C GLN A 51 -15.32 7.24 -11.16
N ASN A 52 -14.10 7.48 -11.65
CA ASN A 52 -13.84 8.52 -12.62
C ASN A 52 -14.14 8.02 -14.03
N HIS A 53 -15.29 8.43 -14.60
CA HIS A 53 -15.69 8.06 -15.96
C HIS A 53 -14.89 8.78 -17.06
N GLU A 54 -14.04 9.75 -16.70
CA GLU A 54 -13.08 10.36 -17.63
C GLU A 54 -11.71 9.69 -17.57
N ASN A 55 -11.38 9.06 -16.45
CA ASN A 55 -10.12 8.35 -16.23
C ASN A 55 -10.38 7.00 -15.55
N TYR A 56 -10.87 6.06 -16.37
CA TYR A 56 -11.16 4.69 -15.95
C TYR A 56 -9.89 4.06 -15.34
N GLY A 57 -9.93 3.79 -14.04
CA GLY A 57 -8.77 3.40 -13.22
C GLY A 57 -8.58 4.26 -11.97
N TYR A 58 -9.26 5.41 -11.86
CA TYR A 58 -9.30 6.22 -10.65
C TYR A 58 -10.65 6.12 -9.95
N VAL A 59 -10.62 6.05 -8.63
CA VAL A 59 -11.80 6.00 -7.78
C VAL A 59 -11.66 6.92 -6.57
N LYS A 60 -12.78 7.36 -6.01
CA LYS A 60 -12.89 7.96 -4.67
C LYS A 60 -13.67 7.01 -3.77
N VAL A 61 -13.14 6.70 -2.60
CA VAL A 61 -13.83 5.87 -1.60
C VAL A 61 -14.45 6.78 -0.56
N LYS A 62 -15.78 6.75 -0.45
CA LYS A 62 -16.53 7.44 0.59
C LYS A 62 -16.85 6.45 1.70
N VAL A 63 -16.42 6.81 2.89
CA VAL A 63 -16.81 6.16 4.13
C VAL A 63 -18.09 6.85 4.58
N GLU A 64 -19.23 6.17 4.45
CA GLU A 64 -20.49 6.75 4.92
C GLU A 64 -20.49 6.81 6.44
N ASP A 65 -20.46 8.03 6.95
CA ASP A 65 -20.60 8.32 8.36
C ASP A 65 -22.06 8.14 8.78
N ASP A 66 -22.52 6.90 8.81
CA ASP A 66 -23.46 6.57 9.86
C ASP A 66 -22.63 6.51 11.13
N SER A 67 -22.36 7.68 11.73
CA SER A 67 -21.46 7.88 12.89
C SER A 67 -21.75 6.96 14.07
N LYS A 68 -22.91 6.29 14.05
CA LYS A 68 -23.30 5.23 14.97
C LYS A 68 -22.70 3.86 14.67
N VAL A 69 -22.30 3.54 13.43
CA VAL A 69 -21.82 2.21 13.00
C VAL A 69 -20.29 2.15 12.95
N ILE A 70 -19.64 3.12 12.30
CA ILE A 70 -18.17 3.09 12.10
C ILE A 70 -17.42 3.38 13.40
N VAL A 71 -17.88 4.37 14.17
CA VAL A 71 -17.32 4.71 15.51
C VAL A 71 -17.46 3.55 16.51
N ARG A 72 -18.37 2.59 16.25
CA ARG A 72 -18.58 1.41 17.09
C ARG A 72 -17.72 0.20 16.70
N LEU A 73 -17.04 0.22 15.56
CA LEU A 73 -16.10 -0.87 15.22
C LEU A 73 -14.92 -0.78 16.20
N PRO A 74 -14.69 -1.81 17.06
CA PRO A 74 -13.70 -1.71 18.15
C PRO A 74 -12.31 -1.29 17.66
N LYS A 75 -11.88 -1.82 16.51
CA LYS A 75 -10.59 -1.50 15.89
C LYS A 75 -10.53 -0.08 15.31
N TRP A 76 -11.62 0.44 14.74
CA TRP A 76 -11.66 1.85 14.31
C TRP A 76 -11.51 2.77 15.51
N LYS A 77 -12.22 2.48 16.60
CA LYS A 77 -12.16 3.26 17.84
C LYS A 77 -10.75 3.28 18.43
N THR A 78 -10.03 2.16 18.41
CA THR A 78 -8.63 2.08 18.88
C THR A 78 -7.71 3.02 18.10
N HIS A 79 -7.96 3.22 16.81
CA HIS A 79 -7.09 4.01 15.91
C HIS A 79 -7.74 5.31 15.41
N SER A 80 -8.80 5.76 16.07
CA SER A 80 -9.68 6.83 15.56
C SER A 80 -8.95 8.15 15.33
N LYS A 81 -7.92 8.45 16.13
CA LYS A 81 -7.08 9.65 15.93
C LYS A 81 -6.45 9.70 14.55
N ILE A 82 -5.90 8.58 14.07
CA ILE A 82 -5.26 8.51 12.74
C ILE A 82 -6.33 8.37 11.65
N LEU A 83 -7.29 7.45 11.85
CA LEU A 83 -8.26 7.11 10.82
C LEU A 83 -9.26 8.26 10.53
N ASN A 84 -9.63 9.04 11.54
CA ASN A 84 -10.49 10.22 11.32
C ASN A 84 -9.75 11.33 10.55
N GLU A 85 -8.42 11.46 10.72
CA GLU A 85 -7.61 12.42 9.95
C GLU A 85 -7.48 12.04 8.47
N TRP A 86 -7.83 10.80 8.11
CA TRP A 86 -7.84 10.34 6.72
C TRP A 86 -9.16 10.63 6.03
N LEU A 87 -10.16 11.16 6.72
CA LEU A 87 -11.43 11.55 6.11
C LEU A 87 -11.44 13.05 5.83
N ASP A 88 -11.80 13.42 4.60
CA ASP A 88 -12.11 14.81 4.29
C ASP A 88 -13.45 15.24 4.90
N ASN A 89 -13.81 16.52 4.76
CA ASN A 89 -15.07 17.07 5.28
C ASN A 89 -16.33 16.48 4.63
N LYS A 90 -16.20 15.67 3.57
CA LYS A 90 -17.27 14.97 2.87
C LYS A 90 -17.24 13.46 3.13
N GLY A 91 -16.32 12.97 3.98
CA GLY A 91 -16.17 11.56 4.34
C GLY A 91 -15.43 10.72 3.28
N TYR A 92 -14.66 11.32 2.38
CA TYR A 92 -13.80 10.56 1.47
C TYR A 92 -12.44 10.26 2.10
N LEU A 93 -11.90 9.08 1.79
CA LEU A 93 -10.54 8.74 2.15
C LEU A 93 -9.53 9.61 1.40
N ASP A 94 -8.68 10.29 2.16
CA ASP A 94 -7.57 11.11 1.68
C ASP A 94 -6.35 10.23 1.38
N LYS A 95 -6.06 10.09 0.09
CA LYS A 95 -4.92 9.33 -0.42
C LYS A 95 -3.57 9.82 0.14
N ASN A 96 -3.42 11.13 0.35
CA ASN A 96 -2.17 11.74 0.81
C ASN A 96 -1.94 11.41 2.28
N LYS A 97 -2.99 11.43 3.10
CA LYS A 97 -2.91 11.05 4.52
C LYS A 97 -2.52 9.59 4.70
N PHE A 98 -3.12 8.69 3.93
CA PHE A 98 -2.73 7.28 3.91
C PHE A 98 -1.27 7.09 3.46
N ARG A 99 -0.83 7.75 2.38
CA ARG A 99 0.56 7.70 1.91
C ARG A 99 1.55 8.23 2.94
N GLN A 100 1.25 9.36 3.58
CA GLN A 100 2.09 9.94 4.62
C GLN A 100 2.22 9.01 5.83
N TRP A 101 1.14 8.32 6.21
CA TRP A 101 1.21 7.31 7.26
C TRP A 101 2.09 6.12 6.84
N MET A 102 1.93 5.58 5.64
CA MET A 102 2.81 4.51 5.13
C MET A 102 4.27 4.95 5.05
N GLU A 103 4.55 6.20 4.68
CA GLU A 103 5.90 6.76 4.70
C GLU A 103 6.50 6.80 6.12
N LYS A 104 5.69 7.11 7.13
CA LYS A 104 6.11 7.01 8.54
C LYS A 104 6.39 5.57 8.95
N VAL A 105 5.58 4.61 8.50
CA VAL A 105 5.84 3.18 8.74
C VAL A 105 7.17 2.77 8.11
N MET A 106 7.40 3.12 6.84
CA MET A 106 8.66 2.83 6.13
C MET A 106 9.87 3.47 6.80
N SER A 107 9.77 4.74 7.20
CA SER A 107 10.85 5.45 7.89
C SER A 107 11.22 4.77 9.21
N LYS A 108 10.22 4.42 10.04
CA LYS A 108 10.45 3.68 11.29
C LYS A 108 11.05 2.29 11.06
N THR A 109 10.72 1.63 9.95
CA THR A 109 11.35 0.35 9.58
C THR A 109 12.83 0.55 9.27
N TYR A 110 13.18 1.59 8.51
CA TYR A 110 14.57 1.93 8.20
C TYR A 110 15.37 2.36 9.43
N ASP A 111 14.76 3.07 10.39
CA ASP A 111 15.39 3.46 11.66
C ASP A 111 15.85 2.24 12.51
N ARG A 112 15.32 1.04 12.20
CA ARG A 112 15.69 -0.22 12.89
C ARG A 112 16.78 -0.99 12.18
N LEU A 113 17.14 -0.62 10.96
CA LEU A 113 18.22 -1.27 10.21
C LEU A 113 19.59 -0.79 10.72
N ILE A 114 20.61 -1.61 10.51
CA ILE A 114 21.99 -1.22 10.81
C ILE A 114 22.40 -0.20 9.77
N LYS A 115 22.70 1.04 10.19
CA LYS A 115 23.15 2.08 9.28
C LYS A 115 24.66 1.99 9.07
N VAL A 116 25.10 1.97 7.81
CA VAL A 116 26.52 1.93 7.42
C VAL A 116 26.74 3.04 6.38
N ASP A 117 27.49 4.08 6.77
CA ASP A 117 27.61 5.34 6.05
C ASP A 117 26.24 5.94 5.63
N LYS A 118 25.92 5.87 4.33
CA LYS A 118 24.70 6.40 3.72
C LYS A 118 23.65 5.32 3.44
N ASP A 119 24.02 4.06 3.61
CA ASP A 119 23.23 2.88 3.28
C ASP A 119 22.88 2.12 4.57
N TYR A 120 22.20 0.98 4.40
CA TYR A 120 21.72 0.15 5.49
C TYR A 120 22.10 -1.31 5.24
N GLU A 121 22.27 -2.08 6.30
CA GLU A 121 22.50 -3.53 6.22
C GLU A 121 21.34 -4.31 6.82
N LEU A 122 20.99 -5.39 6.12
CA LEU A 122 20.01 -6.37 6.56
C LEU A 122 20.60 -7.76 6.36
N THR A 123 20.71 -8.52 7.43
CA THR A 123 21.08 -9.94 7.37
C THR A 123 19.82 -10.78 7.45
N VAL A 124 19.62 -11.63 6.45
CA VAL A 124 18.53 -12.62 6.40
C VAL A 124 19.19 -13.98 6.31
N GLU A 125 18.92 -14.83 7.30
CA GLU A 125 19.64 -16.09 7.51
C GLU A 125 21.15 -15.80 7.62
N ASP A 126 21.97 -16.29 6.69
CA ASP A 126 23.42 -16.08 6.67
C ASP A 126 23.88 -15.15 5.55
N LYS A 127 22.95 -14.49 4.85
CA LYS A 127 23.25 -13.56 3.76
C LYS A 127 23.02 -12.13 4.20
N THR A 128 24.03 -11.28 3.97
CA THR A 128 23.93 -9.85 4.25
C THR A 128 23.68 -9.09 2.96
N TYR A 129 22.72 -8.19 3.02
CA TYR A 129 22.33 -7.31 1.93
C TYR A 129 22.56 -5.86 2.31
N VAL A 130 23.01 -5.07 1.34
CA VAL A 130 23.08 -3.62 1.42
C VAL A 130 21.81 -3.05 0.82
N LEU A 131 21.13 -2.21 1.58
CA LEU A 131 19.90 -1.52 1.21
C LEU A 131 20.21 -0.04 1.08
N LYS A 132 19.84 0.57 -0.06
CA LYS A 132 19.86 2.03 -0.18
C LYS A 132 18.64 2.64 0.52
N GLN A 133 18.71 3.95 0.79
CA GLN A 133 17.51 4.71 1.17
C GLN A 133 16.41 4.49 0.13
N TYR A 134 15.22 4.11 0.60
CA TYR A 134 14.08 3.87 -0.28
C TYR A 134 13.69 5.15 -1.03
N LYS A 135 13.14 4.99 -2.24
CA LYS A 135 12.57 6.09 -3.03
C LYS A 135 11.06 5.94 -3.15
N LYS A 136 10.36 7.06 -3.28
CA LYS A 136 8.93 7.08 -3.58
C LYS A 136 8.76 7.22 -5.08
N SER A 137 8.12 6.25 -5.74
CA SER A 137 7.84 6.26 -7.17
C SER A 137 6.40 5.84 -7.42
N GLY A 138 5.57 6.77 -7.91
CA GLY A 138 4.14 6.50 -8.05
C GLY A 138 3.52 6.04 -6.71
N PRO A 139 2.76 4.93 -6.68
CA PRO A 139 2.20 4.37 -5.45
C PRO A 139 3.23 3.59 -4.59
N ALA A 140 4.42 3.30 -5.12
CA ALA A 140 5.39 2.40 -4.50
C ALA A 140 6.43 3.12 -3.61
N PHE A 141 6.94 2.36 -2.65
CA PHE A 141 8.22 2.59 -1.97
C PHE A 141 9.24 1.60 -2.54
N THR A 142 10.12 2.08 -3.40
CA THR A 142 11.15 1.27 -4.05
C THR A 142 12.36 1.13 -3.14
N ILE A 143 12.69 -0.11 -2.79
CA ILE A 143 13.90 -0.50 -2.06
C ILE A 143 14.92 -1.05 -3.07
N TYR A 144 16.15 -0.56 -3.01
CA TYR A 144 17.26 -1.11 -3.79
C TYR A 144 18.06 -2.04 -2.88
N VAL A 145 18.10 -3.32 -3.24
CA VAL A 145 18.75 -4.38 -2.47
C VAL A 145 19.91 -4.94 -3.27
N GLN A 146 21.08 -5.04 -2.67
CA GLN A 146 22.28 -5.58 -3.28
C GLN A 146 22.91 -6.61 -2.33
N PRO A 147 23.32 -7.79 -2.81
CA PRO A 147 24.15 -8.70 -2.01
C PRO A 147 25.44 -8.02 -1.58
N LYS A 148 25.87 -8.23 -0.33
CA LYS A 148 27.17 -7.75 0.15
C LYS A 148 28.34 -8.60 -0.37
N ASP A 149 28.07 -9.80 -0.86
CA ASP A 149 29.05 -10.68 -1.50
C ASP A 149 29.60 -10.04 -2.78
N GLU A 150 30.92 -9.86 -2.85
CA GLU A 150 31.61 -9.23 -3.97
C GLU A 150 31.37 -9.94 -5.31
N SER A 151 31.14 -11.25 -5.29
CA SER A 151 30.85 -12.04 -6.50
C SER A 151 29.49 -11.72 -7.14
N GLU A 152 28.58 -11.09 -6.38
CA GLU A 152 27.25 -10.67 -6.83
C GLU A 152 27.04 -9.15 -6.70
N ALA A 153 28.10 -8.37 -6.49
CA ALA A 153 28.00 -6.93 -6.21
C ALA A 153 27.31 -6.13 -7.33
N ASP A 154 27.39 -6.58 -8.59
CA ASP A 154 26.73 -5.92 -9.72
C ASP A 154 25.23 -6.24 -9.82
N HIS A 155 24.71 -7.18 -9.02
CA HIS A 155 23.31 -7.56 -9.03
C HIS A 155 22.48 -6.71 -8.05
N ILE A 156 21.77 -5.73 -8.61
CA ILE A 156 20.84 -4.88 -7.86
C ILE A 156 19.41 -5.36 -8.11
N MET A 157 18.70 -5.67 -7.03
CA MET A 157 17.27 -5.96 -7.05
C MET A 157 16.47 -4.72 -6.67
N ASN A 158 15.49 -4.37 -7.49
CA ASN A 158 14.51 -3.33 -7.18
C ASN A 158 13.26 -3.99 -6.59
N VAL A 159 12.87 -3.60 -5.39
CA VAL A 159 11.68 -4.11 -4.71
C VAL A 159 10.70 -2.97 -4.51
N ASP A 160 9.61 -2.97 -5.29
CA ASP A 160 8.53 -2.01 -5.19
C ASP A 160 7.49 -2.49 -4.17
N LEU A 161 7.51 -1.88 -3.00
CA LEU A 161 6.48 -2.07 -1.97
C LEU A 161 5.30 -1.14 -2.26
N VAL A 162 4.17 -1.69 -2.70
CA VAL A 162 2.97 -0.93 -3.04
C VAL A 162 1.93 -1.08 -1.92
N PRO A 163 1.63 -0.04 -1.13
CA PRO A 163 0.58 -0.12 -0.14
C PRO A 163 -0.80 -0.11 -0.80
N CYS A 164 -1.57 -1.14 -0.50
CA CYS A 164 -2.86 -1.40 -1.13
C CYS A 164 -3.96 -1.48 -0.09
N LEU A 165 -5.11 -0.86 -0.37
CA LEU A 165 -6.33 -1.05 0.41
C LEU A 165 -7.24 -2.03 -0.31
N GLU A 166 -7.58 -3.12 0.37
CA GLU A 166 -8.52 -4.13 -0.13
C GLU A 166 -9.93 -3.84 0.40
N PHE A 167 -10.89 -3.84 -0.54
CA PHE A 167 -12.31 -3.67 -0.26
C PHE A 167 -13.10 -4.85 -0.77
N GLU A 168 -13.92 -5.42 0.10
CA GLU A 168 -14.78 -6.57 -0.19
C GLU A 168 -16.15 -6.09 -0.68
N ASP A 169 -16.79 -6.93 -1.50
CA ASP A 169 -18.16 -6.76 -1.99
C ASP A 169 -18.43 -5.41 -2.67
N ILE A 170 -17.41 -4.82 -3.30
CA ILE A 170 -17.57 -3.61 -4.10
C ILE A 170 -17.76 -3.98 -5.57
N THR A 171 -18.89 -3.56 -6.13
CA THR A 171 -19.13 -3.60 -7.57
C THR A 171 -18.75 -2.28 -8.21
N LEU A 172 -17.99 -2.35 -9.31
CA LEU A 172 -17.67 -1.21 -10.16
C LEU A 172 -18.48 -1.29 -11.46
N ASP A 173 -19.21 -0.23 -11.80
CA ASP A 173 -19.94 -0.13 -13.06
C ASP A 173 -18.98 -0.18 -14.26
N GLY A 174 -19.38 -0.86 -15.33
CA GLY A 174 -18.58 -0.97 -16.55
C GLY A 174 -17.52 -2.06 -16.54
N TYR A 175 -17.29 -2.72 -15.40
CA TYR A 175 -16.44 -3.91 -15.31
C TYR A 175 -17.27 -5.18 -15.47
N LYS A 176 -16.74 -6.15 -16.23
CA LYS A 176 -17.41 -7.45 -16.42
C LYS A 176 -17.42 -8.22 -15.10
N GLN A 177 -18.61 -8.49 -14.58
CA GLN A 177 -18.78 -9.38 -13.44
C GLN A 177 -18.59 -10.84 -13.87
N ILE A 178 -17.80 -11.58 -13.10
CA ILE A 178 -17.54 -13.00 -13.33
C ILE A 178 -18.09 -13.75 -12.12
N SER A 179 -19.15 -14.53 -12.33
CA SER A 179 -20.04 -15.05 -11.28
C SER A 179 -19.38 -15.92 -10.20
N TYR A 180 -18.17 -16.45 -10.46
CA TYR A 180 -17.41 -17.28 -9.52
C TYR A 180 -16.26 -16.54 -8.82
N MET A 181 -16.03 -15.25 -9.11
CA MET A 181 -15.01 -14.45 -8.44
C MET A 181 -15.64 -13.58 -7.36
N THR A 182 -14.94 -13.45 -6.23
CA THR A 182 -15.32 -12.49 -5.18
C THR A 182 -15.12 -11.06 -5.71
N ASN A 183 -16.01 -10.15 -5.35
CA ASN A 183 -15.95 -8.74 -5.75
C ASN A 183 -15.00 -7.95 -4.84
N ASN A 184 -13.77 -8.45 -4.71
CA ASN A 184 -12.74 -7.74 -3.97
C ASN A 184 -12.03 -6.79 -4.93
N ILE A 185 -12.04 -5.50 -4.61
CA ILE A 185 -11.24 -4.51 -5.32
C ILE A 185 -10.01 -4.17 -4.48
N ILE A 186 -8.91 -3.94 -5.18
CA ILE A 186 -7.66 -3.47 -4.58
C ILE A 186 -7.41 -2.09 -5.16
N ILE A 187 -7.25 -1.11 -4.28
CA ILE A 187 -6.92 0.26 -4.69
C ILE A 187 -5.56 0.66 -4.15
N VAL A 188 -4.87 1.47 -4.93
CA VAL A 188 -3.57 2.04 -4.57
C VAL A 188 -3.68 3.55 -4.51
N ALA A 189 -2.98 4.17 -3.57
CA ALA A 189 -2.92 5.62 -3.48
C ALA A 189 -1.94 6.17 -4.52
N LYS A 190 -2.37 6.25 -5.78
CA LYS A 190 -1.56 6.82 -6.86
C LYS A 190 -1.45 8.34 -6.69
N PRO A 191 -0.23 8.93 -6.73
CA PRO A 191 -0.08 10.38 -6.70
C PRO A 191 -0.61 10.94 -8.02
N SER A 192 -1.49 11.95 -7.95
CA SER A 192 -1.94 12.68 -9.12
C SER A 192 -1.13 13.95 -9.28
N ASN A 193 -0.76 14.29 -10.52
CA ASN A 193 -0.28 15.64 -10.87
C ASN A 193 -1.43 16.64 -11.04
N GLU A 194 -2.68 16.15 -11.03
CA GLU A 194 -3.85 17.00 -11.12
C GLU A 194 -4.22 17.53 -9.72
N PRO A 195 -4.50 18.84 -9.59
CA PRO A 195 -4.95 19.42 -8.33
C PRO A 195 -6.23 18.70 -7.88
N ASP A 196 -6.25 18.26 -6.62
CA ASP A 196 -7.42 17.68 -5.97
C ASP A 196 -8.57 18.68 -6.04
N GLY A 197 -9.40 18.62 -7.09
CA GLY A 197 -10.44 19.63 -7.29
C GLY A 197 -11.13 19.66 -8.66
N HIS A 198 -10.51 19.17 -9.74
CA HIS A 198 -11.17 19.19 -11.04
C HIS A 198 -11.25 17.80 -11.67
N ARG A 199 -12.49 17.39 -11.91
CA ARG A 199 -12.95 16.15 -12.55
C ARG A 199 -12.96 14.90 -11.65
N LEU A 200 -13.73 15.05 -10.57
CA LEU A 200 -14.65 14.05 -10.00
C LEU A 200 -15.64 14.71 -9.04
#